data_AF-A0A803JHH2-F1
#
_entry.id   AF-A0A803JHH2-F1
#
_cell.length_a   1.000
_cell.length_b   1.000
_cell.length_c   1.000
_cell.angle_alpha   90.00
_cell.angle_beta   90.00
_cell.angle_gamma   90.00
#
_symmetry.space_group_name_H-M   'P 1'
#
loop_
_entity.id
_entity.type
_entity.pdbx_description
1 polymer ?
#
loop_
_entity_poly.entity_id
_entity_poly.type
_entity_poly.pdbx_seq_one_letter_code
_entity_poly.pdbx_strand_id
1 'polypeptide(L)'
;MLGNIRFPTAQEALPGRSDALQVADKHMVNGNSTLEPFPDGLEIAVFGMGCFWGAERLFWKQEGVYSTQVGFAGGHTPNPTYKEVRTGLTAHAEVVRVVFDPKVITYKVLLKLFWENHDPTEGMKQGEDVGTQYRSVIFTYGENQKDAALLSREAFQKINKTLAHRLLYTVPIHWLMPKGSDPQPTCCSPTPWMLLSVPPNQELNAHGLGITTTEIRAAPTFYYAEDYHQQYLHKNPEGFCGLRRTGATCH
;
A
#
# COMPACT_ATOMS: atom_id res chain seq x y z
N MET A 1 13.51 -20.89 1.08
CA MET A 1 12.16 -21.25 0.60
C MET A 1 11.16 -20.41 1.36
N LEU A 2 10.64 -19.34 0.75
CA LEU A 2 9.49 -18.62 1.32
C LEU A 2 8.30 -19.57 1.16
N GLY A 3 7.88 -20.24 2.23
CA GLY A 3 6.65 -21.02 2.22
C GLY A 3 5.51 -20.14 1.72
N ASN A 4 4.63 -20.67 0.87
CA ASN A 4 3.52 -19.92 0.28
C ASN A 4 2.81 -19.10 1.35
N ILE A 5 3.04 -17.79 1.36
CA ILE A 5 2.38 -16.85 2.26
C ILE A 5 0.91 -16.87 1.88
N ARG A 6 0.11 -17.57 2.68
CA ARG A 6 -1.33 -17.73 2.48
C ARG A 6 -2.08 -16.99 3.57
N PHE A 7 -3.27 -16.52 3.24
CA PHE A 7 -4.19 -16.05 4.25
C PHE A 7 -4.63 -17.21 5.16
N PRO A 8 -4.63 -17.03 6.50
CA PRO A 8 -5.30 -17.96 7.39
C PRO A 8 -6.81 -17.86 7.17
N THR A 9 -7.50 -18.99 7.25
CA THR A 9 -8.98 -19.00 7.35
C THR A 9 -9.42 -18.47 8.70
N ALA A 10 -10.70 -18.13 8.84
CA ALA A 10 -11.25 -17.68 10.12
C ALA A 10 -11.07 -18.71 11.26
N GLN A 11 -11.09 -20.00 10.94
CA GLN A 11 -10.88 -21.09 11.90
C GLN A 11 -9.40 -21.26 12.30
N GLU A 12 -8.48 -20.91 11.42
CA GLU A 12 -7.04 -20.95 11.68
C GLU A 12 -6.54 -19.66 12.35
N ALA A 13 -7.38 -18.61 12.38
CA ALA A 13 -7.00 -17.33 12.91
C ALA A 13 -6.85 -17.37 14.43
N LEU A 14 -5.92 -16.56 14.95
CA LEU A 14 -5.75 -16.44 16.40
C LEU A 14 -7.05 -15.92 17.04
N PRO A 15 -7.40 -16.40 18.24
CA PRO A 15 -8.66 -16.05 18.90
C PRO A 15 -8.73 -14.58 19.34
N GLY A 16 -7.58 -13.92 19.53
CA GLY A 16 -7.52 -12.53 19.95
C GLY A 16 -7.96 -12.32 21.39
N ARG A 17 -8.57 -11.16 21.67
CA ARG A 17 -9.05 -10.79 23.01
C ARG A 17 -10.35 -9.98 22.95
N SER A 18 -11.08 -9.95 24.07
CA SER A 18 -12.27 -9.10 24.24
C SER A 18 -11.93 -7.62 24.38
N ASP A 19 -10.85 -7.33 25.11
CA ASP A 19 -10.57 -5.98 25.57
C ASP A 19 -9.77 -5.21 24.53
N ALA A 20 -10.24 -4.01 24.20
CA ALA A 20 -9.52 -3.11 23.32
C ALA A 20 -8.23 -2.61 23.98
N LEU A 21 -7.17 -2.46 23.18
CA LEU A 21 -5.93 -1.85 23.64
C LEU A 21 -6.18 -0.40 24.04
N GLN A 22 -5.58 0.00 25.16
CA GLN A 22 -5.60 1.38 25.62
C GLN A 22 -4.54 2.18 24.87
N VAL A 23 -4.93 3.35 24.37
CA VAL A 23 -4.06 4.29 23.65
C VAL A 23 -4.29 5.71 24.17
N ALA A 24 -3.29 6.57 24.03
CA ALA A 24 -3.44 7.98 24.35
C ALA A 24 -4.59 8.62 23.54
N ASP A 25 -5.31 9.53 24.17
CA ASP A 25 -6.42 10.29 23.59
C ASP A 25 -5.98 11.47 22.73
N LYS A 26 -4.71 11.87 22.85
CA LYS A 26 -4.11 12.99 22.10
C LYS A 26 -3.01 12.53 21.17
N HIS A 27 -3.05 13.08 19.97
CA HIS A 27 -2.05 12.84 18.94
C HIS A 27 -0.76 13.56 19.31
N MET A 28 0.35 12.83 19.37
CA MET A 28 1.61 13.37 19.91
C MET A 28 2.19 14.56 19.13
N VAL A 29 1.87 14.68 17.84
CA VAL A 29 2.44 15.72 16.96
C VAL A 29 1.68 17.04 17.06
N ASN A 30 0.34 16.99 17.13
CA ASN A 30 -0.51 18.17 16.98
C ASN A 30 -1.49 18.38 18.16
N GLY A 31 -1.56 17.44 19.11
CA GLY A 31 -2.40 17.52 20.31
C GLY A 31 -3.89 17.26 20.08
N ASN A 32 -4.32 16.99 18.84
CA ASN A 32 -5.72 16.72 18.50
C ASN A 32 -6.18 15.33 18.98
N SER A 33 -7.50 15.11 19.09
CA SER A 33 -8.03 13.81 19.52
C SER A 33 -7.67 12.69 18.54
N THR A 34 -7.24 11.55 19.07
CA THR A 34 -7.03 10.27 18.35
C THR A 34 -8.16 9.27 18.56
N LEU A 35 -9.07 9.58 19.49
CA LEU A 35 -10.22 8.77 19.85
C LEU A 35 -11.52 9.42 19.37
N GLU A 36 -12.50 8.57 19.06
CA GLU A 36 -13.86 9.00 18.77
C GLU A 36 -14.57 9.51 20.05
N PRO A 37 -15.57 10.41 19.93
CA PRO A 37 -16.05 11.03 18.69
C PRO A 37 -15.10 12.13 18.18
N PHE A 38 -14.93 12.19 16.86
CA PHE A 38 -14.19 13.28 16.20
C PHE A 38 -15.11 14.49 15.94
N PRO A 39 -14.55 15.71 15.80
CA PRO A 39 -15.33 16.89 15.44
C PRO A 39 -16.19 16.70 14.18
N ASP A 40 -17.36 17.35 14.17
CA ASP A 40 -18.29 17.29 13.03
C ASP A 40 -17.67 17.83 11.74
N GLY A 41 -18.03 17.21 10.62
CA GLY A 41 -17.57 17.60 9.29
C GLY A 41 -16.22 17.02 8.89
N LEU A 42 -15.53 16.30 9.78
CA LEU A 42 -14.36 15.51 9.44
C LEU A 42 -14.74 14.16 8.81
N GLU A 43 -13.86 13.66 7.94
CA GLU A 43 -13.97 12.35 7.32
C GLU A 43 -12.84 11.43 7.77
N ILE A 44 -13.06 10.12 7.61
CA ILE A 44 -12.09 9.06 7.93
C ILE A 44 -11.72 8.33 6.65
N ALA A 45 -10.42 8.06 6.48
CA ALA A 45 -9.87 7.19 5.45
C ALA A 45 -8.94 6.15 6.09
N VAL A 46 -8.87 4.93 5.53
CA VAL A 46 -7.98 3.88 6.03
C VAL A 46 -7.15 3.29 4.88
N PHE A 47 -5.83 3.31 5.06
CA PHE A 47 -4.85 2.88 4.06
C PHE A 47 -3.83 1.92 4.66
N GLY A 48 -3.45 0.87 3.93
CA GLY A 48 -2.33 0.00 4.28
C GLY A 48 -1.27 0.03 3.19
N MET A 49 -0.04 0.33 3.59
CA MET A 49 1.07 0.72 2.72
C MET A 49 2.37 0.01 3.10
N GLY A 50 2.28 -1.20 3.68
CA GLY A 50 3.38 -1.85 4.38
C GLY A 50 3.52 -1.38 5.83
N CYS A 51 4.77 -1.26 6.31
CA CYS A 51 5.06 -0.78 7.67
C CYS A 51 4.35 0.54 7.98
N PHE A 52 3.40 0.48 8.93
CA PHE A 52 2.54 1.62 9.24
C PHE A 52 3.25 2.83 9.85
N TRP A 53 4.48 2.70 10.37
CA TRP A 53 5.22 3.82 10.96
C TRP A 53 5.61 4.86 9.93
N GLY A 54 6.13 4.40 8.78
CA GLY A 54 6.47 5.27 7.66
C GLY A 54 5.23 5.88 7.03
N ALA A 55 4.17 5.07 6.89
CA ALA A 55 2.90 5.49 6.30
C ALA A 55 2.19 6.54 7.17
N GLU A 56 2.14 6.36 8.49
CA GLU A 56 1.48 7.31 9.39
C GLU A 56 2.13 8.70 9.29
N ARG A 57 3.47 8.73 9.26
CA ARG A 57 4.25 9.97 9.12
C ARG A 57 3.97 10.72 7.83
N LEU A 58 3.64 10.00 6.75
CA LEU A 58 3.28 10.62 5.48
C LEU A 58 2.01 11.46 5.63
N PHE A 59 1.01 10.92 6.34
CA PHE A 59 -0.31 11.54 6.46
C PHE A 59 -0.36 12.67 7.50
N TRP A 60 0.23 12.51 8.69
CA TRP A 60 0.13 13.58 9.71
C TRP A 60 0.86 14.87 9.32
N LYS A 61 1.75 14.81 8.31
CA LYS A 61 2.46 15.98 7.77
C LYS A 61 1.62 16.82 6.82
N GLN A 62 0.46 16.31 6.39
CA GLN A 62 -0.39 16.99 5.43
C GLN A 62 -1.26 18.03 6.12
N GLU A 63 -1.31 19.22 5.53
CA GLU A 63 -2.31 20.22 5.93
C GLU A 63 -3.72 19.69 5.67
N GLY A 64 -4.64 19.94 6.61
CA GLY A 64 -6.00 19.40 6.58
C GLY A 64 -6.18 18.02 7.22
N VAL A 65 -5.10 17.33 7.59
CA VAL A 65 -5.20 16.12 8.43
C VAL A 65 -5.33 16.52 9.89
N TYR A 66 -6.45 16.12 10.51
CA TYR A 66 -6.75 16.41 11.91
C TYR A 66 -5.93 15.53 12.86
N SER A 67 -5.94 14.21 12.64
CA SER A 67 -5.12 13.27 13.40
C SER A 67 -4.95 11.97 12.63
N THR A 68 -3.92 11.20 12.97
CA THR A 68 -3.69 9.85 12.44
C THR A 68 -3.63 8.83 13.55
N GLN A 69 -3.96 7.58 13.24
CA GLN A 69 -3.81 6.45 14.15
C GLN A 69 -3.31 5.25 13.38
N VAL A 70 -2.47 4.42 13.99
CA VAL A 70 -2.05 3.14 13.42
C VAL A 70 -2.77 1.97 14.08
N GLY A 71 -3.00 0.93 13.29
CA GLY A 71 -3.73 -0.22 13.77
C GLY A 71 -3.79 -1.36 12.78
N PHE A 72 -4.76 -2.24 13.03
CA PHE A 72 -4.95 -3.49 12.34
C PHE A 72 -6.37 -3.56 11.81
N ALA A 73 -6.52 -3.87 10.53
CA ALA A 73 -7.82 -3.99 9.90
C ALA A 73 -7.81 -5.05 8.81
N GLY A 74 -8.99 -5.58 8.51
CA GLY A 74 -9.19 -6.48 7.39
C GLY A 74 -8.89 -7.96 7.61
N GLY A 75 -8.58 -8.36 8.85
CA GLY A 75 -8.44 -9.76 9.27
C GLY A 75 -9.66 -10.28 10.04
N HIS A 76 -9.43 -11.37 10.77
CA HIS A 76 -10.46 -12.11 11.51
C HIS A 76 -10.35 -11.93 13.03
N THR A 77 -9.13 -11.78 13.55
CA THR A 77 -8.86 -11.78 14.99
C THR A 77 -9.35 -10.49 15.66
N PRO A 78 -10.25 -10.54 16.65
CA PRO A 78 -10.68 -9.34 17.37
C PRO A 78 -9.57 -8.82 18.30
N ASN A 79 -9.42 -7.50 18.35
CA ASN A 79 -8.45 -6.78 19.19
C ASN A 79 -7.05 -7.42 19.17
N PRO A 80 -6.40 -7.63 18.00
CA PRO A 80 -5.10 -8.29 17.96
C PRO A 80 -4.00 -7.38 18.55
N THR A 81 -2.93 -7.98 19.09
CA THR A 81 -1.66 -7.28 19.41
C THR A 81 -0.79 -7.23 18.18
N TYR A 82 0.18 -6.31 18.15
CA TYR A 82 1.24 -6.34 17.17
C TYR A 82 1.98 -7.69 17.13
N LYS A 83 2.22 -8.30 18.29
CA LYS A 83 2.88 -9.61 18.38
C LYS A 83 2.09 -10.71 17.66
N GLU A 84 0.77 -10.72 17.81
CA GLU A 84 -0.11 -11.66 17.10
C GLU A 84 -0.16 -11.36 15.60
N VAL A 85 -0.30 -10.10 15.20
CA VAL A 85 -0.35 -9.73 13.77
C VAL A 85 0.94 -10.13 13.05
N ARG A 86 2.10 -9.94 13.69
CA ARG A 86 3.40 -10.36 13.15
C ARG A 86 3.52 -11.86 12.87
N THR A 87 2.69 -12.71 13.47
CA THR A 87 2.67 -14.14 13.14
C THR A 87 2.08 -14.42 11.75
N GLY A 88 1.34 -13.47 11.17
CA GLY A 88 0.55 -13.65 9.95
C GLY A 88 -0.76 -14.41 10.15
N LEU A 89 -1.04 -14.90 11.36
CA LEU A 89 -2.21 -15.74 11.67
C LEU A 89 -3.48 -14.93 12.00
N THR A 90 -3.44 -13.60 11.97
CA THR A 90 -4.64 -12.79 12.24
C THR A 90 -5.40 -12.36 10.99
N ALA A 91 -4.77 -12.52 9.81
CA ALA A 91 -5.20 -11.97 8.51
C ALA A 91 -5.29 -10.42 8.45
N HIS A 92 -4.95 -9.69 9.50
CA HIS A 92 -4.99 -8.22 9.48
C HIS A 92 -3.87 -7.65 8.62
N ALA A 93 -4.15 -6.52 7.97
CA ALA A 93 -3.14 -5.61 7.44
C ALA A 93 -2.78 -4.57 8.51
N GLU A 94 -1.51 -4.14 8.51
CA GLU A 94 -1.08 -2.89 9.12
C GLU A 94 -1.70 -1.74 8.33
N VAL A 95 -2.43 -0.87 9.02
CA VAL A 95 -3.15 0.24 8.41
C VAL A 95 -2.98 1.53 9.20
N VAL A 96 -3.11 2.64 8.49
CA VAL A 96 -3.21 3.98 9.02
C VAL A 96 -4.65 4.45 8.85
N ARG A 97 -5.29 4.86 9.94
CA ARG A 97 -6.53 5.63 9.93
C ARG A 97 -6.20 7.11 9.91
N VAL A 98 -6.74 7.83 8.95
CA VAL A 98 -6.51 9.26 8.72
C VAL A 98 -7.84 9.98 8.93
N VAL A 99 -7.89 10.87 9.91
CA VAL A 99 -9.00 11.79 10.14
C VAL A 99 -8.66 13.12 9.49
N PHE A 100 -9.48 13.61 8.58
CA PHE A 100 -9.15 14.78 7.77
C PHE A 100 -10.35 15.70 7.54
N ASP A 101 -10.10 16.98 7.30
CA ASP A 101 -11.10 17.95 6.89
C ASP A 101 -11.22 17.96 5.36
N PRO A 102 -12.34 17.46 4.78
CA PRO A 102 -12.53 17.43 3.33
C PRO A 102 -12.57 18.82 2.68
N LYS A 103 -12.73 19.90 3.46
CA LYS A 103 -12.67 21.29 2.98
C LYS A 103 -11.25 21.77 2.75
N VAL A 104 -10.26 21.15 3.41
CA VAL A 104 -8.84 21.52 3.33
C VAL A 104 -8.06 20.52 2.47
N ILE A 105 -8.27 19.21 2.68
CA ILE A 105 -7.63 18.15 1.92
C ILE A 105 -8.67 17.16 1.39
N THR A 106 -8.63 16.87 0.10
CA THR A 106 -9.60 15.95 -0.51
C THR A 106 -9.14 14.49 -0.41
N TYR A 107 -10.10 13.56 -0.39
CA TYR A 107 -9.81 12.13 -0.46
C TYR A 107 -8.95 11.73 -1.68
N LYS A 108 -9.10 12.46 -2.80
CA LYS A 108 -8.26 12.26 -4.00
C LYS A 108 -6.78 12.56 -3.75
N VAL A 109 -6.49 13.59 -2.95
CA VAL A 109 -5.10 13.92 -2.55
C VAL A 109 -4.53 12.82 -1.64
N LEU A 110 -5.35 12.29 -0.72
CA LEU A 110 -4.93 11.16 0.12
C LEU A 110 -4.66 9.89 -0.72
N LEU A 111 -5.50 9.59 -1.71
CA LEU A 111 -5.27 8.50 -2.67
C LEU A 111 -3.98 8.72 -3.47
N LYS A 112 -3.69 9.95 -3.91
CA LYS A 112 -2.43 10.27 -4.59
C LYS A 112 -1.22 9.97 -3.69
N LEU A 113 -1.25 10.42 -2.43
CA LEU A 113 -0.20 10.12 -1.46
C LEU A 113 -0.02 8.62 -1.26
N PHE A 114 -1.13 7.89 -1.17
CA PHE A 114 -1.13 6.43 -1.09
C PHE A 114 -0.41 5.81 -2.30
N TRP A 115 -0.85 6.09 -3.53
CA TRP A 115 -0.31 5.48 -4.74
C TRP A 115 1.17 5.80 -4.99
N GLU A 116 1.65 6.98 -4.58
CA GLU A 116 3.02 7.42 -4.86
C GLU A 116 4.07 6.97 -3.83
N ASN A 117 3.63 6.50 -2.64
CA ASN A 117 4.54 6.27 -1.51
C ASN A 117 4.60 4.82 -1.01
N HIS A 118 4.05 3.86 -1.75
CA HIS A 118 4.28 2.42 -1.55
C HIS A 118 4.20 1.70 -2.89
N ASP A 119 4.78 0.51 -3.04
CA ASP A 119 4.60 -0.32 -4.24
C ASP A 119 3.30 -1.14 -4.13
N PRO A 120 2.25 -0.84 -4.93
CA PRO A 120 0.99 -1.57 -4.85
C PRO A 120 0.99 -2.91 -5.60
N THR A 121 2.11 -3.33 -6.19
CA THR A 121 2.20 -4.51 -7.07
C THR A 121 2.83 -5.73 -6.39
N GLU A 122 3.29 -5.58 -5.15
CA GLU A 122 4.10 -6.58 -4.45
C GLU A 122 3.29 -7.69 -3.73
N GLY A 123 1.96 -7.56 -3.62
CA GLY A 123 1.10 -8.57 -3.02
C GLY A 123 1.25 -8.64 -1.50
N MET A 124 1.78 -9.76 -0.98
CA MET A 124 1.90 -10.03 0.47
C MET A 124 3.26 -9.61 1.03
N LYS A 125 3.77 -8.48 0.54
CA LYS A 125 4.99 -7.83 1.04
C LYS A 125 4.97 -6.35 0.66
N GLN A 126 5.83 -5.57 1.32
CA GLN A 126 6.21 -4.23 0.92
C GLN A 126 7.71 -4.03 1.13
N GLY A 127 8.48 -3.87 0.05
CA GLY A 127 9.94 -3.83 0.10
C GLY A 127 10.52 -5.10 0.76
N GLU A 128 11.27 -4.89 1.84
CA GLU A 128 11.88 -5.95 2.66
C GLU A 128 10.90 -6.56 3.68
N ASP A 129 9.75 -5.91 3.92
CA ASP A 129 8.75 -6.37 4.88
C ASP A 129 7.85 -7.43 4.22
N VAL A 130 8.05 -8.69 4.59
CA VAL A 130 7.35 -9.84 4.01
C VAL A 130 6.27 -10.38 4.95
N GLY A 131 5.03 -10.47 4.46
CA GLY A 131 3.89 -10.98 5.22
C GLY A 131 2.56 -10.42 4.75
N THR A 132 1.46 -11.16 4.98
CA THR A 132 0.10 -10.73 4.61
C THR A 132 -0.27 -9.40 5.27
N GLN A 133 0.31 -9.09 6.42
CA GLN A 133 0.08 -7.84 7.14
C GLN A 133 0.64 -6.60 6.44
N TYR A 134 1.59 -6.74 5.52
CA TYR A 134 2.20 -5.61 4.81
C TYR A 134 1.58 -5.33 3.44
N ARG A 135 0.47 -6.01 3.11
CA ARG A 135 -0.21 -5.86 1.82
C ARG A 135 -0.79 -4.46 1.62
N SER A 136 -0.93 -4.08 0.35
CA SER A 136 -1.60 -2.85 -0.07
C SER A 136 -3.12 -2.96 0.13
N VAL A 137 -3.72 -2.08 0.94
CA VAL A 137 -5.18 -2.03 1.16
C VAL A 137 -5.72 -0.60 1.15
N ILE A 138 -6.96 -0.43 0.67
CA ILE A 138 -7.79 0.76 0.85
C ILE A 138 -9.13 0.31 1.44
N PHE A 139 -9.43 0.81 2.64
CA PHE A 139 -10.67 0.54 3.34
C PHE A 139 -11.53 1.81 3.35
N THR A 140 -12.66 1.76 2.64
CA THR A 140 -13.44 2.93 2.24
C THR A 140 -14.69 3.13 3.09
N TYR A 141 -15.01 4.39 3.40
CA TYR A 141 -16.26 4.79 4.04
C TYR A 141 -17.22 5.39 3.02
N GLY A 142 -18.36 4.73 2.81
CA GLY A 142 -19.38 5.13 1.84
C GLY A 142 -18.99 4.88 0.37
N GLU A 143 -19.97 5.01 -0.52
CA GLU A 143 -19.78 4.74 -1.95
C GLU A 143 -18.88 5.78 -2.64
N ASN A 144 -18.90 7.04 -2.19
CA ASN A 144 -18.05 8.09 -2.77
C ASN A 144 -16.55 7.77 -2.66
N GLN A 145 -16.09 7.28 -1.50
CA GLN A 145 -14.69 6.87 -1.32
C GLN A 145 -14.38 5.61 -2.13
N LYS A 146 -15.30 4.64 -2.16
CA LYS A 146 -15.15 3.41 -2.94
C LYS A 146 -14.99 3.69 -4.43
N ASP A 147 -15.85 4.52 -5.01
CA ASP A 147 -15.78 4.91 -6.42
C ASP A 147 -14.49 5.68 -6.72
N ALA A 148 -14.13 6.64 -5.87
CA ALA A 148 -12.88 7.38 -6.01
C ALA A 148 -11.64 6.45 -5.94
N ALA A 149 -11.63 5.48 -5.01
CA ALA A 149 -10.56 4.51 -4.86
C ALA A 149 -10.45 3.60 -6.10
N LEU A 150 -11.57 3.07 -6.60
CA LEU A 150 -11.61 2.24 -7.80
C LEU A 150 -11.14 3.01 -9.05
N LEU A 151 -11.63 4.23 -9.25
CA LEU A 151 -11.20 5.11 -10.35
C LEU A 151 -9.71 5.44 -10.26
N SER A 152 -9.20 5.71 -9.06
CA SER A 152 -7.78 6.01 -8.85
C SER A 152 -6.89 4.79 -9.13
N ARG A 153 -7.32 3.57 -8.75
CA ARG A 153 -6.63 2.32 -9.09
C ARG A 153 -6.55 2.13 -10.60
N GLU A 154 -7.64 2.36 -11.32
CA GLU A 154 -7.66 2.25 -12.78
C GLU A 154 -6.73 3.27 -13.45
N ALA A 155 -6.73 4.51 -12.95
CA ALA A 155 -5.83 5.56 -13.43
C ALA A 155 -4.36 5.18 -13.19
N PHE A 156 -4.03 4.73 -11.98
CA PHE A 156 -2.67 4.28 -11.64
C PHE A 156 -2.24 3.10 -12.50
N GLN A 157 -3.12 2.11 -12.69
CA GLN A 157 -2.83 0.96 -13.54
C GLN A 157 -2.56 1.35 -15.00
N LYS A 158 -3.25 2.36 -15.53
CA LYS A 158 -2.98 2.91 -16.87
C LYS A 158 -1.61 3.58 -16.93
N ILE A 159 -1.25 4.37 -15.91
CA ILE A 159 0.08 5.00 -15.81
C ILE A 159 1.17 3.92 -15.79
N ASN A 160 1.02 2.89 -14.96
CA ASN A 160 1.95 1.76 -14.90
C ASN A 160 2.14 1.08 -16.25
N LYS A 161 1.05 0.82 -16.99
CA LYS A 161 1.11 0.25 -18.34
C LYS A 161 1.84 1.17 -19.33
N THR A 162 1.60 2.48 -19.28
CA THR A 162 2.28 3.45 -20.15
C THR A 162 3.78 3.54 -19.82
N LEU A 163 4.15 3.57 -18.55
CA LEU A 163 5.54 3.58 -18.11
C LEU A 163 6.25 2.27 -18.47
N ALA A 164 5.58 1.13 -18.29
CA ALA A 164 6.07 -0.18 -18.70
C ALA A 164 6.33 -0.24 -20.20
N HIS A 165 5.38 0.26 -21.00
CA HIS A 165 5.53 0.39 -22.45
C HIS A 165 6.78 1.20 -22.76
N ARG A 166 6.92 2.42 -22.21
CA ARG A 166 8.07 3.29 -22.45
C ARG A 166 9.42 2.66 -22.06
N LEU A 167 9.48 1.95 -20.93
CA LEU A 167 10.71 1.28 -20.47
C LEU A 167 11.25 0.33 -21.55
N LEU A 168 10.36 -0.42 -22.21
CA LEU A 168 10.70 -1.41 -23.23
C LEU A 168 11.21 -0.80 -24.54
N TYR A 169 10.71 0.37 -24.96
CA TYR A 169 11.18 1.04 -26.20
C TYR A 169 12.44 1.87 -26.01
N THR A 170 12.92 2.04 -24.77
CA THR A 170 14.16 2.75 -24.48
C THR A 170 15.37 1.85 -24.23
N VAL A 171 15.19 0.52 -24.19
CA VAL A 171 16.32 -0.42 -24.15
C VAL A 171 16.87 -0.56 -25.57
N PRO A 172 18.14 -0.21 -25.84
CA PRO A 172 18.73 -0.41 -27.16
C PRO A 172 18.70 -1.90 -27.52
N ILE A 173 18.26 -2.22 -28.75
CA ILE A 173 18.19 -3.59 -29.33
C ILE A 173 19.48 -4.41 -29.13
N HIS A 174 20.61 -3.74 -28.89
CA HIS A 174 21.90 -4.33 -28.54
C HIS A 174 21.88 -5.34 -27.37
N TRP A 175 20.96 -5.21 -26.39
CA TRP A 175 20.91 -6.11 -25.23
C TRP A 175 20.16 -7.43 -25.46
N LEU A 176 19.50 -7.61 -26.61
CA LEU A 176 18.72 -8.81 -26.95
C LEU A 176 19.44 -9.77 -27.90
N MET A 177 20.70 -9.51 -28.26
CA MET A 177 21.46 -10.37 -29.15
C MET A 177 22.51 -11.17 -28.37
N PRO A 178 22.49 -12.52 -28.39
CA PRO A 178 23.59 -13.30 -27.84
C PRO A 178 24.88 -12.95 -28.61
N LYS A 179 25.96 -12.64 -27.88
CA LYS A 179 27.27 -12.42 -28.49
C LYS A 179 27.77 -13.72 -29.13
N GLY A 180 27.61 -13.85 -30.44
CA GLY A 180 28.12 -14.99 -31.20
C GLY A 180 28.04 -14.75 -32.71
N SER A 181 29.19 -14.36 -33.28
CA SER A 181 29.67 -14.48 -34.67
C SER A 181 28.66 -14.46 -35.84
N ASP A 182 28.85 -13.48 -36.73
CA ASP A 182 28.37 -13.43 -38.12
C ASP A 182 28.52 -14.77 -38.87
N PRO A 183 27.59 -15.09 -39.79
CA PRO A 183 27.89 -14.79 -41.19
C PRO A 183 26.71 -14.22 -42.02
N GLN A 184 27.06 -13.20 -42.82
CA GLN A 184 26.57 -12.73 -44.14
C GLN A 184 25.07 -12.81 -44.55
N PRO A 185 24.59 -11.82 -45.35
CA PRO A 185 23.17 -11.58 -45.57
C PRO A 185 22.62 -12.42 -46.72
N THR A 186 21.55 -13.17 -46.48
CA THR A 186 20.67 -13.65 -47.55
C THR A 186 19.32 -12.96 -47.47
N CYS A 187 18.94 -12.50 -48.66
CA CYS A 187 17.79 -11.68 -48.99
C CYS A 187 16.47 -12.45 -48.79
N CYS A 188 15.42 -11.71 -48.42
CA CYS A 188 14.00 -12.08 -48.51
C CYS A 188 13.44 -13.17 -47.57
N SER A 189 12.94 -12.74 -46.41
CA SER A 189 11.59 -13.13 -45.96
C SER A 189 11.02 -12.01 -45.08
N PRO A 190 9.74 -11.62 -45.23
CA PRO A 190 9.14 -10.67 -44.31
C PRO A 190 8.98 -11.39 -42.97
N THR A 191 9.83 -11.09 -42.01
CA THR A 191 9.61 -11.57 -40.64
C THR A 191 8.29 -10.96 -40.16
N PRO A 192 7.34 -11.77 -39.68
CA PRO A 192 6.10 -11.26 -39.14
C PRO A 192 6.46 -10.36 -37.96
N TRP A 193 6.00 -9.10 -38.00
CA TRP A 193 5.60 -8.29 -36.85
C TRP A 193 6.01 -8.95 -35.52
N MET A 194 7.19 -8.60 -35.00
CA MET A 194 7.53 -8.88 -33.61
C MET A 194 6.39 -8.30 -32.76
N LEU A 195 5.47 -9.17 -32.36
CA LEU A 195 4.54 -8.91 -31.28
C LEU A 195 5.39 -8.42 -30.12
N LEU A 196 5.26 -7.12 -29.86
CA LEU A 196 5.72 -6.46 -28.67
C LEU A 196 5.04 -7.14 -27.49
N SER A 197 5.67 -8.23 -27.05
CA SER A 197 5.21 -9.02 -25.92
C SER A 197 5.45 -8.13 -24.72
N VAL A 198 4.38 -7.59 -24.12
CA VAL A 198 4.48 -6.95 -22.81
C VAL A 198 5.19 -7.96 -21.90
N PRO A 199 6.29 -7.57 -21.21
CA PRO A 199 7.06 -8.48 -20.38
C PRO A 199 6.14 -9.10 -19.32
N PRO A 200 6.45 -10.34 -18.86
CA PRO A 200 5.67 -10.99 -17.81
C PRO A 200 5.50 -10.10 -16.59
N ASN A 201 4.35 -10.17 -15.92
CA ASN A 201 4.02 -9.30 -14.77
C ASN A 201 5.09 -9.32 -13.66
N GLN A 202 5.83 -10.43 -13.52
CA GLN A 202 6.91 -10.57 -12.55
C GLN A 202 8.07 -9.57 -12.80
N GLU A 203 8.38 -9.26 -14.06
CA GLU A 203 9.43 -8.29 -14.42
C GLU A 203 8.92 -6.85 -14.21
N LEU A 204 7.66 -6.59 -14.53
CA LEU A 204 7.03 -5.29 -14.25
C LEU A 204 6.94 -4.99 -12.75
N ASN A 205 6.65 -6.00 -11.93
CA ASN A 205 6.64 -5.88 -10.47
C ASN A 205 8.02 -5.46 -9.93
N ALA A 206 9.13 -5.88 -10.53
CA ALA A 206 10.48 -5.46 -10.09
C ALA A 206 10.70 -3.93 -10.24
N HIS A 207 9.90 -3.29 -11.09
CA HIS A 207 9.89 -1.84 -11.31
C HIS A 207 8.67 -1.13 -10.69
N GLY A 208 7.80 -1.84 -9.96
CA GLY A 208 6.54 -1.30 -9.42
C GLY A 208 5.49 -0.99 -10.48
N LEU A 209 5.62 -1.57 -11.68
CA LEU A 209 4.80 -1.29 -12.86
C LEU A 209 3.82 -2.42 -13.20
N GLY A 210 3.76 -3.48 -12.39
CA GLY A 210 2.87 -4.60 -12.63
C GLY A 210 1.40 -4.32 -12.31
N ILE A 211 0.62 -5.39 -12.28
CA ILE A 211 -0.80 -5.33 -11.89
C ILE A 211 -0.89 -5.01 -10.41
N THR A 212 -1.70 -4.01 -10.07
CA THR A 212 -1.99 -3.63 -8.70
C THR A 212 -2.64 -4.78 -7.94
N THR A 213 -2.09 -5.06 -6.76
CA THR A 213 -2.57 -6.07 -5.80
C THR A 213 -3.41 -5.45 -4.69
N THR A 214 -3.63 -4.14 -4.75
CA THR A 214 -4.38 -3.38 -3.74
C THR A 214 -5.80 -3.91 -3.55
N GLU A 215 -6.07 -4.37 -2.33
CA GLU A 215 -7.40 -4.76 -1.88
C GLU A 215 -8.23 -3.48 -1.61
N ILE A 216 -9.36 -3.31 -2.29
CA ILE A 216 -10.27 -2.18 -2.08
C ILE A 216 -11.64 -2.73 -1.65
N ARG A 217 -12.10 -2.36 -0.46
CA ARG A 217 -13.43 -2.74 0.05
C ARG A 217 -13.92 -1.80 1.16
N ALA A 218 -15.19 -1.97 1.54
CA ALA A 218 -15.76 -1.25 2.67
C ALA A 218 -14.95 -1.46 3.96
N ALA A 219 -14.80 -0.38 4.73
CA ALA A 219 -13.98 -0.39 5.93
C ALA A 219 -14.49 -1.41 6.96
N PRO A 220 -13.68 -2.42 7.33
CA PRO A 220 -14.00 -3.31 8.44
C PRO A 220 -13.73 -2.61 9.78
N THR A 221 -13.97 -3.32 10.89
CA THR A 221 -13.55 -2.87 12.21
C THR A 221 -12.05 -2.56 12.23
N PHE A 222 -11.73 -1.35 12.69
CA PHE A 222 -10.37 -0.91 12.96
C PHE A 222 -10.01 -1.23 14.41
N TYR A 223 -8.88 -1.90 14.62
CA TYR A 223 -8.32 -2.15 15.95
C TYR A 223 -7.06 -1.31 16.11
N TYR A 224 -6.98 -0.49 17.16
CA TYR A 224 -5.78 0.28 17.46
C TYR A 224 -4.59 -0.66 17.73
N ALA A 225 -3.42 -0.28 17.23
CA ALA A 225 -2.17 -0.86 17.71
C ALA A 225 -1.79 -0.26 19.07
N GLU A 226 -0.88 -0.90 19.78
CA GLU A 226 -0.37 -0.47 21.09
C GLU A 226 0.10 0.99 21.06
N ASP A 227 -0.04 1.71 22.19
CA ASP A 227 0.27 3.15 22.25
C ASP A 227 1.68 3.50 21.74
N TYR A 228 2.66 2.64 22.02
CA TYR A 228 4.04 2.89 21.60
C TYR A 228 4.20 2.91 20.06
N HIS A 229 3.28 2.31 19.29
CA HIS A 229 3.26 2.40 17.83
C HIS A 229 2.65 3.71 17.32
N GLN A 230 1.76 4.34 18.09
CA GLN A 230 1.11 5.60 17.73
C GLN A 230 2.15 6.71 17.60
N GLN A 231 2.26 7.32 16.43
CA GLN A 231 3.24 8.37 16.10
C GLN A 231 4.69 7.95 16.43
N TYR A 232 5.02 6.67 16.20
CA TYR A 232 6.31 6.09 16.58
C TYR A 232 7.52 6.89 16.06
N LEU A 233 7.50 7.35 14.80
CA LEU A 233 8.61 8.13 14.22
C LEU A 233 8.69 9.59 14.70
N HIS A 234 7.66 10.08 15.39
CA HIS A 234 7.76 11.33 16.13
C HIS A 234 8.40 11.09 17.51
N LYS A 235 7.99 10.01 18.20
CA LYS A 235 8.58 9.57 19.48
C LYS A 235 10.06 9.14 19.34
N ASN A 236 10.44 8.62 18.16
CA ASN A 236 11.76 8.11 17.85
C ASN A 236 12.29 8.74 16.54
N PRO A 237 12.89 9.95 16.59
CA PRO A 237 13.34 10.68 15.40
C PRO A 237 14.40 9.95 14.56
N GLU A 238 15.25 9.16 15.21
CA GLU A 238 16.26 8.30 14.56
C GLU A 238 15.66 6.99 14.00
N GLY A 239 14.36 6.76 14.22
CA GLY A 239 13.65 5.61 13.69
C GLY A 239 13.58 5.69 12.16
N PHE A 240 13.88 4.56 11.51
CA PHE A 240 13.74 4.40 10.07
C PHE A 240 12.74 3.30 9.75
N CYS A 241 11.85 3.57 8.80
CA CYS A 241 11.01 2.58 8.16
C CYS A 241 11.13 2.79 6.65
N GLY A 242 11.50 1.72 5.94
CA GLY A 242 11.87 1.72 4.52
C GLY A 242 10.67 1.81 3.57
N LEU A 243 9.76 2.77 3.79
CA LEU A 243 8.62 2.98 2.91
C LEU A 243 9.13 3.32 1.49
N ARG A 244 8.97 2.38 0.57
CA ARG A 244 9.51 2.51 -0.79
C ARG A 244 8.54 3.28 -1.66
N ARG A 245 8.98 4.39 -2.24
CA ARG A 245 8.18 5.14 -3.23
C ARG A 245 8.08 4.37 -4.54
N THR A 246 6.94 4.48 -5.21
CA THR A 246 6.86 4.12 -6.63
C THR A 246 7.60 5.17 -7.45
N GLY A 247 8.29 4.74 -8.51
CA GLY A 247 8.80 5.67 -9.53
C GLY A 247 7.70 6.33 -10.37
N ALA A 248 6.43 5.93 -10.19
CA ALA A 248 5.26 6.50 -10.83
C ALA A 248 4.72 7.71 -10.06
N THR A 249 4.35 8.76 -10.78
CA THR A 249 3.68 9.96 -10.26
C THR A 249 2.27 10.04 -10.82
N CYS A 250 1.28 10.29 -9.96
CA CYS A 250 -0.09 10.57 -10.37
C CYS A 250 -0.22 12.07 -10.64
N HIS A 251 -0.86 12.47 -11.73
CA HIS A 251 -1.17 13.87 -12.03
C HIS A 251 -2.67 14.12 -11.92
#